data_AF-A0A1Q9NIV8-F1
#
_entry.id   AF-A0A1Q9NIV8-F1
#
_cell.length_a   1.000
_cell.length_b   1.000
_cell.length_c   1.000
_cell.angle_alpha   90.00
_cell.angle_beta   90.00
_cell.angle_gamma   90.00
#
_symmetry.space_group_name_H-M   'P 1'
#
loop_
_entity.id
_entity.type
_entity.pdbx_description
1 polymer ?
#
loop_
_entity_poly.entity_id
_entity_poly.type
_entity_poly.pdbx_seq_one_letter_code
_entity_poly.pdbx_strand_id
1 'polypeptide(L)'
;MTEYGQLVRITFILHVIVGIIFGIGFLLVPDLLYPIFGMTFEDPNARTFGAMIIGLSMGSILALMTKEWEQVKILVEIELIWTLLGPIVMIYHMFTPPLYGVMMWGPILILLVLWVLFLIGYLQEKKK
;
A
#
# COMPACT_ATOMS: atom_id res chain seq x y z
N MET A 1 -13.56 0.51 25.47
CA MET A 1 -13.17 0.68 24.06
C MET A 1 -12.40 -0.56 23.67
N THR A 2 -12.74 -1.19 22.54
CA THR A 2 -12.20 -2.50 22.16
C THR A 2 -10.86 -2.32 21.45
N GLU A 3 -9.82 -3.02 21.91
CA GLU A 3 -8.53 -3.03 21.22
C GLU A 3 -8.62 -3.87 19.94
N TYR A 4 -7.99 -3.40 18.86
CA TYR A 4 -7.92 -4.18 17.61
C TYR A 4 -6.95 -5.36 17.74
N GLY A 5 -7.22 -6.44 17.02
CA GLY A 5 -6.47 -7.69 17.13
C GLY A 5 -5.05 -7.64 16.57
N GLN A 6 -4.27 -8.66 16.92
CA GLN A 6 -2.88 -8.82 16.51
C GLN A 6 -2.72 -8.85 14.98
N LEU A 7 -3.68 -9.40 14.24
CA LEU A 7 -3.65 -9.44 12.78
C LEU A 7 -3.60 -8.02 12.20
N VAL A 8 -4.53 -7.15 12.58
CA VAL A 8 -4.57 -5.73 12.14
C VAL A 8 -3.25 -5.03 12.48
N ARG A 9 -2.70 -5.28 13.67
CA ARG A 9 -1.40 -4.73 14.07
C ARG A 9 -0.26 -5.15 13.14
N ILE A 10 -0.16 -6.45 12.84
CA ILE A 10 0.86 -6.99 11.95
C ILE A 10 0.68 -6.43 10.54
N THR A 11 -0.56 -6.33 10.06
CA THR A 11 -0.85 -5.76 8.73
C THR A 11 -0.37 -4.31 8.62
N PHE A 12 -0.62 -3.47 9.62
CA PHE A 12 -0.09 -2.10 9.63
C PHE A 12 1.45 -2.08 9.60
N ILE A 13 2.12 -2.94 10.37
CA ILE A 13 3.59 -3.02 10.36
C ILE A 13 4.11 -3.40 8.97
N LEU A 14 3.51 -4.43 8.35
CA LEU A 14 3.89 -4.86 7.00
C LEU A 14 3.65 -3.75 5.98
N HIS A 15 2.52 -3.05 6.06
CA HIS A 15 2.21 -1.92 5.19
C HIS A 15 3.23 -0.80 5.35
N VAL A 16 3.63 -0.44 6.58
CA VAL A 16 4.68 0.56 6.83
C VAL A 16 6.00 0.13 6.21
N ILE A 17 6.45 -1.12 6.40
CA ILE A 17 7.72 -1.59 5.86
C ILE A 17 7.71 -1.50 4.33
N VAL A 18 6.67 -2.04 3.69
CA VAL A 18 6.51 -2.02 2.23
C VAL A 18 6.44 -0.58 1.73
N GLY A 19 5.56 0.22 2.31
CA GLY A 19 5.29 1.57 1.85
C GLY A 19 6.49 2.50 2.06
N ILE A 20 7.27 2.34 3.12
CA ILE A 20 8.51 3.11 3.28
C ILE A 20 9.57 2.69 2.27
N ILE A 21 9.75 1.39 2.00
CA ILE A 21 10.72 0.90 0.99
C ILE A 21 10.37 1.44 -0.40
N PHE A 22 9.13 1.24 -0.85
CA PHE A 22 8.69 1.71 -2.17
C PHE A 22 8.59 3.23 -2.23
N GLY A 23 8.06 3.85 -1.19
CA GLY A 23 7.88 5.30 -1.09
C GLY A 23 9.19 6.06 -1.15
N ILE A 24 10.20 5.66 -0.34
CA ILE A 24 11.54 6.26 -0.40
C ILE A 24 12.18 6.01 -1.77
N GLY A 25 12.04 4.79 -2.29
CA GLY A 25 12.54 4.44 -3.61
C GLY A 25 12.02 5.38 -4.71
N PHE A 26 10.70 5.50 -4.83
CA PHE A 26 10.06 6.37 -5.83
C PHE A 26 10.29 7.85 -5.57
N LEU A 27 10.44 8.26 -4.30
CA LEU A 27 10.70 9.66 -3.94
C LEU A 27 12.13 10.11 -4.28
N LEU A 28 13.14 9.32 -3.91
CA LEU A 28 14.55 9.73 -3.97
C LEU A 28 15.27 9.24 -5.21
N VAL A 29 14.95 8.04 -5.69
CA VAL A 29 15.68 7.37 -6.79
C VAL A 29 14.74 6.77 -7.85
N PRO A 30 13.75 7.54 -8.36
CA PRO A 30 12.80 7.01 -9.35
C PRO A 30 13.48 6.53 -10.63
N ASP A 31 14.59 7.17 -11.04
CA ASP A 31 15.36 6.85 -12.24
C ASP A 31 15.91 5.42 -12.24
N LEU A 32 16.14 4.85 -11.05
CA LEU A 32 16.60 3.47 -10.90
C LEU A 32 15.45 2.46 -10.84
N LEU A 33 14.30 2.85 -10.28
CA LEU A 33 13.17 1.94 -10.07
C LEU A 33 12.25 1.83 -11.27
N TYR A 34 11.96 2.94 -11.95
CA TYR A 34 11.05 2.95 -13.10
C TYR A 34 11.48 1.96 -14.20
N PRO A 35 12.76 1.92 -14.61
CA PRO A 35 13.21 0.96 -15.62
C PRO A 35 13.05 -0.50 -15.19
N ILE A 36 13.16 -0.81 -13.90
CA ILE A 36 12.96 -2.18 -13.38
C ILE A 36 11.53 -2.64 -13.64
N PHE A 37 10.57 -1.74 -13.54
CA PHE A 37 9.16 -2.00 -13.80
C PHE A 37 8.74 -1.79 -15.27
N GLY A 38 9.70 -1.58 -16.18
CA GLY A 38 9.41 -1.31 -17.59
C GLY A 38 8.72 0.03 -17.84
N MET A 39 8.79 0.96 -16.88
CA MET A 39 8.22 2.30 -17.01
C MET A 39 9.30 3.27 -17.50
N THR A 40 8.94 4.22 -18.35
CA THR A 40 9.80 5.35 -18.67
C THR A 40 9.68 6.40 -17.57
N PHE A 41 10.83 6.92 -17.13
CA PHE A 41 10.83 8.06 -16.23
C PHE A 41 10.49 9.31 -17.03
N GLU A 42 9.23 9.69 -16.99
CA GLU A 42 8.74 10.96 -17.52
C GLU A 42 7.97 11.62 -16.38
N ASP A 43 8.29 12.89 -16.08
CA ASP A 43 7.54 13.77 -15.16
C ASP A 43 7.84 13.68 -13.63
N PRO A 44 7.60 14.75 -12.83
CA PRO A 44 7.70 14.75 -11.36
C PRO A 44 6.77 13.75 -10.66
N ASN A 45 5.84 13.14 -11.39
CA ASN A 45 4.81 12.23 -10.87
C ASN A 45 5.40 11.06 -10.09
N ALA A 46 6.57 10.55 -10.47
CA ALA A 46 7.25 9.49 -9.73
C ALA A 46 7.55 9.88 -8.28
N ARG A 47 8.07 11.09 -8.09
CA ARG A 47 8.43 11.60 -6.77
C ARG A 47 7.19 11.93 -5.94
N THR A 48 6.18 12.51 -6.58
CA THR A 48 4.87 12.75 -5.96
C THR A 48 4.21 11.44 -5.52
N PHE A 49 4.28 10.39 -6.34
CA PHE A 49 3.79 9.07 -6.02
C PHE A 49 4.53 8.46 -4.82
N GLY A 50 5.86 8.58 -4.78
CA GLY A 50 6.67 8.20 -3.62
C GLY A 50 6.25 8.93 -2.34
N ALA A 51 6.08 10.26 -2.41
CA ALA A 51 5.61 11.06 -1.28
C ALA A 51 4.22 10.64 -0.80
N MET A 52 3.30 10.34 -1.73
CA MET A 52 1.96 9.84 -1.42
C MET A 52 2.01 8.50 -0.67
N ILE A 53 2.83 7.54 -1.13
CA ILE A 53 2.99 6.24 -0.46
C ILE A 53 3.55 6.43 0.96
N ILE A 54 4.53 7.31 1.14
CA ILE A 54 5.05 7.64 2.48
C ILE A 54 3.93 8.23 3.35
N GLY A 55 3.13 9.16 2.81
CA GLY A 55 1.99 9.74 3.51
C GLY A 55 0.97 8.70 3.98
N LEU A 56 0.59 7.75 3.11
CA LEU A 56 -0.29 6.63 3.48
C LEU A 56 0.36 5.74 4.57
N SER A 57 1.65 5.46 4.43
CA SER A 57 2.43 4.69 5.43
C SER A 57 2.46 5.39 6.79
N MET A 58 2.52 6.72 6.82
CA MET A 58 2.41 7.49 8.06
C MET A 58 1.05 7.30 8.74
N GLY A 59 -0.04 7.18 7.98
CA GLY A 59 -1.34 6.78 8.53
C GLY A 59 -1.24 5.47 9.32
N SER A 60 -0.59 4.46 8.74
CA SER A 60 -0.37 3.17 9.42
C SER A 60 0.52 3.28 10.67
N ILE A 61 1.51 4.17 10.68
CA ILE A 61 2.30 4.48 11.88
C ILE A 61 1.42 5.10 12.97
N LEU A 62 0.57 6.06 12.61
CA LEU A 62 -0.36 6.70 13.55
C LEU A 62 -1.36 5.68 14.12
N ALA A 63 -1.86 4.77 13.30
CA ALA A 63 -2.73 3.70 13.77
C ALA A 63 -2.03 2.74 14.73
N LEU A 64 -0.71 2.53 14.59
CA LEU A 64 0.08 1.74 15.55
C LEU A 64 0.31 2.44 16.90
N MET A 65 0.12 3.76 16.96
CA MET A 65 0.25 4.54 18.21
C MET A 65 -1.03 4.51 19.05
N THR A 66 -2.18 4.25 18.43
CA THR A 66 -3.44 3.97 19.13
C THR A 66 -3.69 2.47 19.17
N LYS A 67 -4.48 1.99 20.13
CA LYS A 67 -4.89 0.56 20.18
C LYS A 67 -6.37 0.38 19.92
N GLU A 68 -7.12 1.47 19.83
CA GLU A 68 -8.57 1.44 19.82
C GLU A 68 -9.09 1.23 18.41
N TRP A 69 -9.92 0.21 18.22
CA TRP A 69 -10.49 -0.14 16.91
C TRP A 69 -11.24 1.04 16.26
N GLU A 70 -12.07 1.74 17.04
CA GLU A 70 -12.87 2.85 16.54
C GLU A 70 -12.02 4.00 15.98
N GLN A 71 -10.81 4.21 16.51
CA GLN A 71 -9.91 5.25 16.02
C GLN A 71 -9.22 4.86 14.71
N VAL A 72 -8.94 3.56 14.51
CA VAL A 72 -8.19 3.07 13.32
C VAL A 72 -9.09 2.56 12.20
N LYS A 73 -10.38 2.33 12.47
CA LYS A 73 -11.32 1.74 11.51
C LYS A 73 -11.35 2.46 10.17
N ILE A 74 -11.44 3.80 10.20
CA ILE A 74 -11.47 4.59 8.96
C ILE A 74 -10.18 4.44 8.16
N LEU A 75 -9.03 4.29 8.82
CA LEU A 75 -7.77 4.07 8.14
C LEU A 75 -7.75 2.67 7.50
N VAL A 76 -8.23 1.63 8.19
CA VAL A 76 -8.34 0.28 7.59
C VAL A 76 -9.24 0.31 6.35
N GLU A 77 -10.33 1.07 6.37
CA GLU A 77 -11.22 1.24 5.21
C GLU A 77 -10.53 1.98 4.05
N ILE A 78 -9.72 3.00 4.34
CA ILE A 78 -8.89 3.68 3.33
C ILE A 78 -7.87 2.70 2.72
N GLU A 79 -7.16 1.94 3.57
CA GLU A 79 -6.18 0.95 3.11
C GLU A 79 -6.83 -0.13 2.25
N LEU A 80 -8.01 -0.62 2.62
CA LEU A 80 -8.77 -1.58 1.81
C LEU A 80 -9.07 -1.06 0.41
N ILE A 81 -9.37 0.23 0.26
CA ILE A 81 -9.62 0.84 -1.04
C ILE A 81 -8.30 0.98 -1.81
N TRP A 82 -7.28 1.54 -1.16
CA TRP A 82 -5.97 1.76 -1.76
C TRP A 82 -5.31 0.47 -2.25
N THR A 83 -5.21 -0.54 -1.39
CA THR A 83 -4.56 -1.82 -1.70
C THR A 83 -5.36 -2.68 -2.68
N LEU A 84 -6.62 -2.34 -2.97
CA LEU A 84 -7.42 -2.96 -4.03
C LEU A 84 -7.28 -2.23 -5.36
N LEU A 85 -7.40 -0.90 -5.35
CA LEU A 85 -7.32 -0.09 -6.57
C LEU A 85 -5.92 -0.12 -7.19
N GLY A 86 -4.86 -0.13 -6.37
CA GLY A 86 -3.47 -0.21 -6.84
C GLY A 86 -3.23 -1.39 -7.79
N PRO A 87 -3.49 -2.64 -7.36
CA PRO A 87 -3.42 -3.82 -8.23
C PRO A 87 -4.28 -3.73 -9.48
N ILE A 88 -5.51 -3.21 -9.40
CA ILE A 88 -6.39 -3.08 -10.56
C ILE A 88 -5.76 -2.18 -11.63
N VAL A 89 -5.25 -1.01 -11.22
CA VAL A 89 -4.58 -0.07 -12.14
C VAL A 89 -3.31 -0.68 -12.71
N MET A 90 -2.49 -1.33 -11.86
CA MET A 90 -1.27 -1.99 -12.32
C MET A 90 -1.56 -3.11 -13.32
N ILE A 91 -2.55 -3.96 -13.05
CA ILE A 91 -2.99 -5.03 -13.96
C ILE A 91 -3.49 -4.43 -15.28
N TYR A 92 -4.28 -3.35 -15.25
CA TYR A 92 -4.72 -2.67 -16.47
C TYR A 92 -3.53 -2.24 -17.35
N HIS A 93 -2.48 -1.67 -16.75
CA HIS A 93 -1.25 -1.28 -17.45
C HIS A 93 -0.32 -2.44 -17.82
N MET A 94 -0.59 -3.67 -17.33
CA MET A 94 0.05 -4.88 -17.88
C MET A 94 -0.46 -5.22 -19.29
N PHE A 95 -1.64 -4.71 -19.67
CA PHE A 95 -2.30 -5.04 -20.94
C PHE A 95 -2.55 -3.82 -21.83
N THR A 96 -2.22 -2.62 -21.39
CA THR A 96 -2.45 -1.38 -22.13
C THR A 96 -1.16 -0.56 -22.25
N PRO A 97 -0.84 -0.01 -23.44
CA PRO A 97 0.34 0.84 -23.61
C PRO A 97 0.29 2.13 -22.77
N PRO A 98 1.42 2.59 -22.20
CA PRO A 98 2.71 1.90 -22.18
C PRO A 98 2.66 0.67 -21.26
N LEU A 99 3.14 -0.46 -21.79
CA LEU A 99 3.07 -1.74 -21.07
C LEU A 99 4.08 -1.76 -19.94
N TYR A 100 3.60 -2.12 -18.74
CA TYR A 100 4.48 -2.40 -17.62
C TYR A 100 5.25 -3.71 -17.84
N GLY A 101 6.49 -3.74 -17.33
CA GLY A 101 7.35 -4.90 -17.37
C GLY A 101 6.89 -5.99 -16.41
N VAL A 102 7.37 -7.22 -16.64
CA VAL A 102 7.00 -8.41 -15.83
C VAL A 102 7.28 -8.23 -14.32
N MET A 103 8.23 -7.37 -13.94
CA MET A 103 8.55 -7.11 -12.54
C MET A 103 7.39 -6.43 -11.76
N MET A 104 6.39 -5.86 -12.46
CA MET A 104 5.23 -5.24 -11.83
C MET A 104 4.32 -6.25 -11.09
N TRP A 105 4.44 -7.55 -11.39
CA TRP A 105 3.76 -8.61 -10.62
C TRP A 105 4.15 -8.59 -9.14
N GLY A 106 5.37 -8.18 -8.78
CA GLY A 106 5.81 -8.08 -7.40
C GLY A 106 4.94 -7.12 -6.57
N PRO A 107 4.91 -5.81 -6.91
CA PRO A 107 4.03 -4.85 -6.26
C PRO A 107 2.54 -5.24 -6.26
N ILE A 108 2.04 -5.82 -7.37
CA ILE A 108 0.65 -6.31 -7.46
C ILE A 108 0.37 -7.35 -6.36
N LEU A 109 1.21 -8.38 -6.25
CA LEU A 109 1.03 -9.46 -5.27
C LEU A 109 1.15 -8.93 -3.84
N ILE A 110 2.09 -8.02 -3.59
CA ILE A 110 2.26 -7.40 -2.27
C ILE A 110 1.00 -6.65 -1.84
N LEU A 111 0.46 -5.80 -2.71
CA LEU A 111 -0.76 -5.04 -2.43
C LEU A 111 -1.98 -5.96 -2.26
N LEU A 112 -2.11 -7.01 -3.07
CA LEU A 112 -3.19 -7.99 -2.90
C LEU A 112 -3.09 -8.75 -1.57
N VAL A 113 -1.89 -9.13 -1.13
CA VAL A 113 -1.68 -9.76 0.18
C VAL A 113 -2.08 -8.80 1.30
N LEU A 114 -1.63 -7.54 1.24
CA LEU A 114 -2.01 -6.52 2.23
C LEU A 114 -3.54 -6.30 2.24
N TRP A 115 -4.16 -6.25 1.08
CA TRP A 115 -5.62 -6.13 0.96
C TRP A 115 -6.35 -7.29 1.65
N VAL A 116 -5.94 -8.53 1.39
CA VAL A 116 -6.51 -9.72 2.05
C VAL A 116 -6.31 -9.66 3.56
N LEU A 117 -5.13 -9.27 4.03
CA LEU A 117 -4.84 -9.17 5.46
C LEU A 117 -5.68 -8.09 6.15
N PHE A 118 -5.84 -6.91 5.53
CA PHE A 118 -6.73 -5.86 6.04
C PHE A 118 -8.20 -6.31 6.01
N LEU A 119 -8.63 -7.02 4.96
CA LEU A 119 -10.01 -7.50 4.82
C LEU A 119 -10.35 -8.52 5.90
N ILE A 120 -9.47 -9.50 6.13
CA ILE A 120 -9.65 -10.50 7.18
C ILE A 120 -9.66 -9.80 8.54
N GLY A 121 -8.72 -8.88 8.80
CA GLY A 121 -8.69 -8.10 10.03
C GLY A 121 -9.98 -7.31 10.27
N TYR A 122 -10.46 -6.60 9.26
CA TYR A 122 -11.72 -5.85 9.31
C TYR A 122 -12.93 -6.74 9.62
N LEU A 123 -13.05 -7.88 8.93
CA LEU A 123 -14.15 -8.82 9.13
C LEU A 123 -14.11 -9.49 10.51
N GLN A 124 -12.91 -9.68 11.10
CA GLN A 124 -12.75 -10.20 12.45
C GLN A 124 -13.17 -9.17 13.50
N GLU A 125 -12.74 -7.92 13.37
CA GLU A 125 -13.10 -6.87 14.33
C GLU A 125 -14.58 -6.48 14.24
N LYS A 126 -15.19 -6.52 13.05
CA LYS A 126 -16.64 -6.25 12.88
C LYS A 126 -17.54 -7.28 13.58
N LYS A 127 -17.05 -8.50 13.81
CA LYS A 127 -17.81 -9.59 14.45
C LYS A 127 -17.73 -9.56 15.98
N LYS A 128 -16.81 -8.77 16.56
CA LYS A 128 -16.68 -8.59 18.00
C LYS A 128 -17.64 -7.51 18.49
#